data_AF-A0AAX0BF95-F1
#
_entry.id   AF-A0AAX0BF95-F1
#
_cell.length_a   1.000
_cell.length_b   1.000
_cell.length_c   1.000
_cell.angle_alpha   90.00
_cell.angle_beta   90.00
_cell.angle_gamma   90.00
#
_symmetry.space_group_name_H-M   'P 1'
#
loop_
_entity.id
_entity.type
_entity.pdbx_description
1 polymer ?
#
loop_
_entity_poly.entity_id
_entity_poly.type
_entity_poly.pdbx_seq_one_letter_code
_entity_poly.pdbx_strand_id
1 'polypeptide(L)'
;MRLLNSVCRVIASAYSGVPVHIEEVPNNFERNSFYVTLATGSSELKNINVYEDDPIFQIVYFAKRNEANQVVAEKLYEVKEELKRLFLLKRVVPVIPLAGVKEKPRYAKIENYSDDVRVSEGALYVKITLNFTEDVPVEDNYELIGDVDIETKTVTNG
;
A
#
# COMPACT_ATOMS: atom_id res chain seq x y z
N MET A 1 4.56 1.35 -3.85
CA MET A 1 4.84 0.11 -3.06
C MET A 1 4.63 0.24 -1.55
N ARG A 2 4.95 1.38 -0.91
CA ARG A 2 4.85 1.57 0.55
C ARG A 2 3.45 1.28 1.13
N LEU A 3 2.40 1.76 0.48
CA LEU A 3 1.00 1.55 0.93
C LEU A 3 0.53 0.11 0.74
N LEU A 4 0.92 -0.57 -0.34
CA LEU A 4 0.63 -1.99 -0.57
C LEU A 4 1.19 -2.87 0.56
N ASN A 5 2.47 -2.67 0.89
CA ASN A 5 3.12 -3.36 2.00
C ASN A 5 2.44 -3.06 3.34
N SER A 6 1.94 -1.84 3.51
CA SER A 6 1.23 -1.41 4.72
C SER A 6 -0.10 -2.15 4.88
N VAL A 7 -0.90 -2.26 3.81
CA VAL A 7 -2.13 -3.06 3.79
C VAL A 7 -1.83 -4.53 4.08
N CYS A 8 -0.81 -5.10 3.44
CA CYS A 8 -0.41 -6.50 3.66
C CYS A 8 0.03 -6.75 5.11
N ARG A 9 0.79 -5.82 5.71
CA ARG A 9 1.20 -5.91 7.12
C ARG A 9 0.01 -5.87 8.07
N VAL A 10 -0.99 -5.03 7.80
CA VAL A 10 -2.22 -4.98 8.61
C VAL A 10 -2.96 -6.30 8.58
N ILE A 11 -3.09 -6.92 7.39
CA ILE A 11 -3.71 -8.24 7.23
C ILE A 11 -2.88 -9.31 7.94
N ALA A 12 -1.58 -9.38 7.68
CA ALA A 12 -0.69 -10.39 8.27
C ALA A 12 -0.64 -10.31 9.80
N SER A 13 -0.78 -9.10 10.37
CA SER A 13 -0.84 -8.91 11.83
C SER A 13 -2.17 -9.37 12.43
N ALA A 14 -3.28 -9.25 11.69
CA ALA A 14 -4.60 -9.70 12.14
C ALA A 14 -4.81 -11.21 11.93
N TYR A 15 -4.24 -11.77 10.86
CA TYR A 15 -4.39 -13.16 10.46
C TYR A 15 -3.06 -13.91 10.56
N SER A 16 -2.57 -14.08 11.80
CA SER A 16 -1.35 -14.84 12.05
C SER A 16 -1.47 -16.28 11.52
N GLY A 17 -0.52 -16.68 10.68
CA GLY A 17 -0.47 -18.02 10.08
C GLY A 17 -1.27 -18.19 8.79
N VAL A 18 -1.93 -17.12 8.29
CA VAL A 18 -2.56 -17.12 6.96
C VAL A 18 -1.63 -16.43 5.96
N PRO A 19 -1.21 -17.10 4.87
CA PRO A 19 -0.35 -16.50 3.86
C PRO A 19 -1.00 -15.27 3.21
N VAL A 20 -0.21 -14.22 2.98
CA VAL A 20 -0.61 -13.01 2.23
C VAL A 20 0.29 -12.88 1.01
N HIS A 21 -0.32 -13.00 -0.17
CA HIS A 21 0.36 -12.94 -1.47
C HIS A 21 0.15 -11.56 -2.11
N ILE A 22 1.18 -11.09 -2.82
CA ILE A 22 1.21 -9.79 -3.48
C ILE A 22 1.46 -10.02 -4.97
N GLU A 23 0.67 -9.36 -5.84
CA GLU A 23 0.85 -9.27 -7.31
C GLU A 23 0.76 -10.57 -8.13
N GLU A 24 1.24 -11.69 -7.61
CA GLU A 24 1.17 -13.00 -8.27
C GLU A 24 0.63 -14.09 -7.34
N VAL A 25 -0.23 -14.95 -7.88
CA VAL A 25 -0.69 -16.14 -7.19
C VAL A 25 0.37 -17.22 -7.34
N PRO A 26 0.96 -17.73 -6.24
CA PRO A 26 2.00 -18.75 -6.34
C PRO A 26 1.47 -20.04 -6.96
N ASN A 27 2.35 -20.75 -7.68
CA ASN A 27 2.03 -22.05 -8.29
C ASN A 27 1.49 -23.08 -7.28
N ASN A 28 1.91 -22.99 -6.01
CA ASN A 28 1.40 -23.79 -4.89
C ASN A 28 0.45 -22.96 -4.03
N PHE A 29 -0.65 -22.51 -4.63
CA PHE A 29 -1.66 -21.73 -3.93
C PHE A 29 -2.35 -22.57 -2.84
N GLU A 30 -2.09 -22.24 -1.58
CA GLU A 30 -2.70 -22.92 -0.43
C GLU A 30 -3.90 -22.14 0.09
N ARG A 31 -4.97 -22.87 0.45
CA ARG A 31 -6.15 -22.33 1.14
C ARG A 31 -6.08 -22.68 2.62
N ASN A 32 -6.35 -21.77 3.53
CA ASN A 32 -6.79 -20.39 3.36
C ASN A 32 -5.63 -19.41 3.14
N SER A 33 -5.85 -18.37 2.34
CA SER A 33 -4.85 -17.33 2.06
C SER A 33 -5.48 -16.03 1.60
N PHE A 34 -4.70 -14.95 1.68
CA PHE A 34 -5.02 -13.64 1.15
C PHE A 34 -4.22 -13.36 -0.11
N TYR A 35 -4.83 -12.65 -1.03
CA TYR A 35 -4.20 -12.10 -2.23
C TYR A 35 -4.52 -10.61 -2.31
N VAL A 36 -3.49 -9.77 -2.38
CA VAL A 36 -3.63 -8.32 -2.37
C VAL A 36 -3.03 -7.74 -3.63
N THR A 37 -3.80 -6.95 -4.36
CA THR A 37 -3.35 -6.26 -5.58
C THR A 37 -3.70 -4.79 -5.54
N LEU A 38 -2.86 -3.98 -6.19
CA LEU A 38 -3.18 -2.60 -6.51
C LEU A 38 -3.98 -2.60 -7.82
N ALA A 39 -5.25 -2.20 -7.78
CA ALA A 39 -6.11 -2.23 -8.96
C ALA A 39 -5.92 -0.99 -9.84
N THR A 40 -5.98 0.21 -9.24
CA THR A 40 -5.84 1.51 -9.91
C THR A 40 -5.61 2.57 -8.84
N GLY A 41 -4.85 3.62 -9.12
CA GLY A 41 -4.75 4.79 -8.23
C GLY A 41 -4.79 6.07 -9.04
N SER A 42 -5.28 7.15 -8.45
CA SER A 42 -5.11 8.51 -8.97
C SER A 42 -4.18 9.29 -8.06
N SER A 43 -3.46 10.24 -8.66
CA SER A 43 -2.63 11.19 -7.94
C SER A 43 -3.06 12.60 -8.34
N GLU A 44 -3.20 13.47 -7.36
CA GLU A 44 -3.57 14.88 -7.55
C GLU A 44 -2.59 15.79 -6.80
N LEU A 45 -2.07 16.81 -7.47
CA LEU A 45 -1.30 17.87 -6.80
C LEU A 45 -2.25 18.76 -6.00
N LYS A 46 -2.10 18.80 -4.68
CA LYS A 46 -2.84 19.75 -3.82
C LYS A 46 -2.20 21.12 -3.82
N ASN A 47 -0.87 21.17 -3.87
CA ASN A 47 -0.09 22.40 -4.03
C ASN A 47 1.34 22.06 -4.51
N ILE A 48 2.20 23.08 -4.66
CA ILE A 48 3.58 22.93 -5.13
C ILE A 48 4.43 21.98 -4.27
N ASN A 49 4.10 21.83 -3.00
CA ASN A 49 4.86 21.04 -2.04
C ASN A 49 4.19 19.70 -1.70
N VAL A 50 2.91 19.47 -2.06
CA VAL A 50 2.14 18.31 -1.58
C VAL A 50 1.28 17.73 -2.70
N TYR A 51 1.38 16.42 -2.87
CA TYR A 51 0.45 15.63 -3.68
C TYR A 51 -0.37 14.67 -2.81
N GLU A 52 -1.50 14.23 -3.35
CA GLU A 52 -2.42 13.27 -2.76
C GLU A 52 -2.54 12.07 -3.68
N ASP A 53 -2.42 10.87 -3.11
CA ASP A 53 -2.63 9.60 -3.78
C ASP A 53 -3.89 8.92 -3.23
N ASP A 54 -4.75 8.45 -4.16
CA ASP A 54 -5.95 7.68 -3.88
C ASP A 54 -5.88 6.25 -4.42
N PRO A 55 -4.97 5.39 -3.92
CA PRO A 55 -4.83 4.04 -4.42
C PRO A 55 -6.01 3.16 -4.01
N ILE A 56 -6.46 2.35 -4.96
CA ILE A 56 -7.50 1.34 -4.78
C ILE A 56 -6.83 -0.03 -4.68
N PHE A 57 -6.99 -0.67 -3.52
CA PHE A 57 -6.53 -2.04 -3.29
C PHE A 57 -7.69 -3.02 -3.39
N GLN A 58 -7.42 -4.15 -4.05
CA GLN A 58 -8.29 -5.32 -4.04
C GLN A 58 -7.64 -6.38 -3.15
N ILE A 59 -8.39 -6.84 -2.16
CA ILE A 59 -8.01 -7.89 -1.22
C ILE A 59 -8.95 -9.06 -1.46
N VAL A 60 -8.41 -10.22 -1.77
CA VAL A 60 -9.18 -11.45 -1.98
C VAL A 60 -8.78 -12.44 -0.89
N TYR A 61 -9.76 -12.88 -0.10
CA TYR A 61 -9.57 -13.98 0.85
C TYR A 61 -10.16 -15.25 0.29
N PHE A 62 -9.36 -16.32 0.26
CA PHE A 62 -9.81 -17.64 -0.16
C PHE A 62 -10.01 -18.53 1.05
N ALA A 63 -11.24 -18.96 1.28
CA ALA A 63 -11.55 -19.82 2.40
C ALA A 63 -11.05 -21.25 2.19
N LYS A 64 -10.72 -21.92 3.31
CA LYS A 64 -10.39 -23.35 3.35
C LYS A 64 -11.60 -24.17 2.90
N ARG A 65 -11.34 -25.17 2.07
CA ARG A 65 -12.35 -26.15 1.64
C ARG A 65 -12.36 -27.34 2.59
N ASN A 66 -13.54 -27.90 2.83
CA ASN A 66 -13.70 -29.12 3.61
C ASN A 66 -13.37 -30.37 2.76
N GLU A 67 -13.49 -31.55 3.37
CA GLU A 67 -13.24 -32.84 2.71
C GLU A 67 -14.16 -33.09 1.50
N ALA A 68 -15.34 -32.48 1.48
CA ALA A 68 -16.27 -32.50 0.35
C ALA A 68 -15.94 -31.46 -0.74
N ASN A 69 -14.79 -30.79 -0.65
CA ASN A 69 -14.37 -29.69 -1.53
C ASN A 69 -15.36 -28.50 -1.53
N GLN A 70 -16.16 -28.37 -0.47
CA GLN A 70 -17.11 -27.29 -0.26
C GLN A 70 -16.54 -26.24 0.68
N VAL A 71 -17.01 -25.01 0.52
CA VAL A 71 -16.62 -23.87 1.36
C VAL A 71 -17.70 -23.67 2.41
N VAL A 72 -17.29 -23.53 3.67
CA VAL A 72 -18.20 -23.18 4.75
C VAL A 72 -18.49 -21.68 4.68
N ALA A 73 -19.73 -21.32 4.34
CA ALA A 73 -20.13 -19.93 4.16
C ALA A 73 -19.96 -19.10 5.43
N GLU A 74 -20.24 -19.68 6.61
CA GLU A 74 -20.09 -19.00 7.91
C GLU A 74 -18.69 -18.41 8.09
N LYS A 75 -17.63 -19.17 7.76
CA LYS A 75 -16.24 -18.69 7.85
C LYS A 75 -15.94 -17.52 6.92
N LEU A 76 -16.58 -17.46 5.75
CA LEU A 76 -16.44 -16.30 4.85
C LEU A 76 -17.09 -15.06 5.44
N TYR A 77 -18.27 -15.21 6.07
CA TYR A 77 -18.95 -14.10 6.74
C TYR A 77 -18.21 -13.62 7.99
N GLU A 78 -17.60 -14.54 8.75
CA GLU A 78 -16.73 -14.19 9.89
C GLU A 78 -15.55 -13.33 9.45
N VAL A 79 -14.81 -13.78 8.43
CA VAL A 79 -13.67 -13.03 7.89
C VAL A 79 -14.12 -11.70 7.28
N LYS A 80 -15.29 -11.64 6.64
CA LYS A 80 -15.89 -10.38 6.17
C LYS A 80 -16.06 -9.37 7.31
N GLU A 81 -16.68 -9.77 8.41
CA GLU A 81 -16.90 -8.86 9.55
C GLU A 81 -15.61 -8.48 10.26
N GLU A 82 -14.61 -9.37 10.29
CA GLU A 82 -13.27 -9.05 10.77
C GLU A 82 -12.54 -8.04 9.89
N LEU A 83 -12.55 -8.21 8.56
CA LEU A 83 -11.95 -7.25 7.62
C LEU A 83 -12.65 -5.89 7.67
N LYS A 84 -13.97 -5.89 7.82
CA LYS A 84 -14.75 -4.66 8.04
C LYS A 84 -14.34 -3.96 9.34
N ARG A 85 -14.15 -4.70 10.42
CA ARG A 85 -13.61 -4.14 11.68
C ARG A 85 -12.18 -3.62 11.51
N LEU A 86 -11.36 -4.33 10.76
CA LEU A 86 -9.94 -4.03 10.57
C LEU A 86 -9.72 -2.77 9.72
N PHE A 87 -10.51 -2.60 8.66
CA PHE A 87 -10.39 -1.47 7.73
C PHE A 87 -11.46 -0.42 8.01
N LEU A 88 -12.73 -0.71 7.73
CA LEU A 88 -13.81 0.30 7.79
C LEU A 88 -13.94 0.96 9.17
N LEU A 89 -13.93 0.19 10.27
CA LEU A 89 -14.12 0.77 11.60
C LEU A 89 -12.87 1.48 12.14
N LYS A 90 -11.66 1.02 11.76
CA LYS A 90 -10.41 1.71 12.15
C LYS A 90 -10.20 3.00 11.38
N ARG A 91 -10.80 3.15 10.20
CA ARG A 91 -10.74 4.33 9.31
C ARG A 91 -9.35 4.72 8.79
N VAL A 92 -8.28 4.08 9.29
CA VAL A 92 -6.90 4.39 8.91
C VAL A 92 -6.05 3.13 8.78
N VAL A 93 -5.07 3.18 7.89
CA VAL A 93 -4.02 2.19 7.71
C VAL A 93 -2.68 2.81 8.12
N PRO A 94 -1.95 2.23 9.09
CA PRO A 94 -0.61 2.70 9.44
C PRO A 94 0.35 2.47 8.28
N VAL A 95 1.09 3.51 7.88
CA VAL A 95 1.98 3.45 6.74
C VAL A 95 3.40 3.09 7.18
N ILE A 96 3.95 2.00 6.62
CA ILE A 96 5.32 1.54 6.89
C ILE A 96 6.33 2.62 6.45
N PRO A 97 7.28 3.07 7.28
CA PRO A 97 8.28 4.06 6.89
C PRO A 97 9.19 3.55 5.76
N LEU A 98 9.77 4.48 5.00
CA LEU A 98 10.80 4.14 4.01
C LEU A 98 12.03 3.56 4.72
N ALA A 99 12.68 2.58 4.08
CA ALA A 99 13.83 1.90 4.66
C ALA A 99 14.96 2.91 4.94
N GLY A 100 15.43 2.95 6.20
CA GLY A 100 16.52 3.85 6.62
C GLY A 100 16.08 5.27 7.02
N VAL A 101 14.81 5.64 6.87
CA VAL A 101 14.32 6.99 7.22
C VAL A 101 13.58 6.96 8.56
N LYS A 102 14.03 7.78 9.52
CA LYS A 102 13.28 8.03 10.76
C LYS A 102 12.18 9.04 10.48
N GLU A 103 11.01 8.54 10.10
CA GLU A 103 9.81 9.35 9.91
C GLU A 103 8.90 9.33 11.16
N LYS A 104 8.08 10.36 11.31
CA LYS A 104 6.95 10.33 12.26
C LYS A 104 5.95 9.24 11.82
N PRO A 105 5.18 8.63 12.74
CA PRO A 105 4.12 7.70 12.36
C PRO A 105 3.11 8.37 11.41
N ARG A 106 2.93 7.80 10.23
CA ARG A 106 1.98 8.27 9.21
C ARG A 106 0.85 7.27 9.04
N TYR A 107 -0.31 7.77 8.65
CA TYR A 107 -1.52 6.98 8.47
C TYR A 107 -2.19 7.39 7.16
N ALA A 108 -2.62 6.41 6.37
CA ALA A 108 -3.48 6.62 5.22
C ALA A 108 -4.94 6.51 5.66
N LYS A 109 -5.78 7.44 5.23
CA LYS A 109 -7.22 7.43 5.53
C LYS A 109 -7.91 6.43 4.62
N ILE A 110 -8.93 5.74 5.12
CA ILE A 110 -9.81 4.89 4.32
C ILE A 110 -10.98 5.76 3.86
N GLU A 111 -11.07 6.01 2.56
CA GLU A 111 -12.18 6.74 1.95
C GLU A 111 -13.36 5.83 1.70
N ASN A 112 -13.10 4.68 1.08
CA ASN A 112 -14.13 3.72 0.71
C ASN A 112 -13.74 2.30 1.10
N TYR A 113 -14.77 1.52 1.43
CA TYR A 113 -14.69 0.08 1.68
C TYR A 113 -15.92 -0.57 1.05
N SER A 114 -15.70 -1.62 0.26
CA SER A 114 -16.77 -2.51 -0.20
C SER A 114 -16.33 -3.97 -0.10
N ASP A 115 -17.30 -4.86 0.06
CA ASP A 115 -17.08 -6.30 0.15
C ASP A 115 -18.11 -7.06 -0.68
N ASP A 116 -17.69 -8.19 -1.25
CA ASP A 116 -18.49 -9.11 -2.06
C ASP A 116 -18.13 -10.56 -1.69
N VAL A 117 -19.09 -11.31 -1.16
CA VAL A 117 -18.91 -12.71 -0.77
C VAL A 117 -19.35 -13.60 -1.92
N ARG A 118 -18.40 -14.29 -2.55
CA ARG A 118 -18.66 -15.25 -3.62
C ARG A 118 -18.52 -16.68 -3.12
N VAL A 119 -19.63 -17.20 -2.61
CA VAL A 119 -19.68 -18.57 -2.07
C VAL A 119 -19.35 -19.62 -3.14
N SER A 120 -19.74 -19.38 -4.40
CA SER A 120 -19.43 -20.27 -5.54
C SER A 120 -17.92 -20.41 -5.80
N GLU A 121 -17.16 -19.34 -5.61
CA GLU A 121 -15.70 -19.32 -5.76
C GLU A 121 -14.97 -19.69 -4.46
N GLY A 122 -15.71 -19.68 -3.34
CA GLY A 122 -15.15 -19.82 -2.01
C GLY A 122 -14.23 -18.66 -1.64
N ALA A 123 -14.60 -17.46 -2.07
CA ALA A 123 -13.77 -16.27 -1.97
C ALA A 123 -14.57 -15.07 -1.47
N LEU A 124 -13.88 -14.21 -0.74
CA LEU A 124 -14.35 -12.90 -0.30
C LEU A 124 -13.49 -11.85 -0.99
N TYR A 125 -14.14 -10.96 -1.73
CA TYR A 125 -13.52 -9.83 -2.38
C TYR A 125 -13.77 -8.59 -1.55
N VAL A 126 -12.71 -7.86 -1.22
CA VAL A 126 -12.77 -6.58 -0.53
C VAL A 126 -12.04 -5.55 -1.38
N LYS A 127 -12.66 -4.38 -1.51
CA LYS A 127 -12.06 -3.23 -2.19
C LYS A 127 -11.95 -2.10 -1.21
N ILE A 128 -10.75 -1.54 -1.07
CA ILE A 128 -10.51 -0.36 -0.23
C ILE A 128 -9.88 0.73 -1.07
N THR A 129 -10.36 1.96 -0.88
CA THR A 129 -9.70 3.17 -1.38
C THR A 129 -9.03 3.84 -0.20
N LEU A 130 -7.71 4.02 -0.29
CA LEU A 130 -6.98 4.81 0.68
C LEU A 130 -6.77 6.22 0.11
N ASN A 131 -6.63 7.20 0.99
CA ASN A 131 -6.20 8.56 0.68
C ASN A 131 -4.96 8.86 1.52
N PHE A 132 -3.91 9.32 0.86
CA PHE A 132 -2.63 9.60 1.49
C PHE A 132 -1.96 10.79 0.82
N THR A 133 -1.55 11.78 1.62
CA THR A 133 -0.79 12.93 1.12
C THR A 133 0.69 12.74 1.36
N GLU A 134 1.53 13.21 0.43
CA GLU A 134 2.99 13.14 0.51
C GLU A 134 3.64 14.39 -0.07
N ASP A 135 4.83 14.71 0.42
CA ASP A 135 5.57 15.90 -0.02
C ASP A 135 6.12 15.65 -1.43
N VAL A 136 6.02 16.66 -2.29
CA VAL A 136 6.63 16.63 -3.62
C VAL A 136 8.15 16.56 -3.44
N PRO A 137 8.84 15.60 -4.07
CA PRO A 137 10.30 15.52 -3.99
C PRO A 137 10.91 16.83 -4.49
N VAL A 138 11.70 17.49 -3.63
CA VAL A 138 12.49 18.64 -4.06
C VAL A 138 13.71 18.11 -4.78
N GLU A 139 13.81 18.35 -6.10
CA GLU A 139 15.05 18.17 -6.82
C GLU A 139 16.01 19.29 -6.40
N ASP A 140 17.18 18.92 -5.87
CA ASP A 140 18.28 19.85 -5.65
C ASP A 140 18.78 20.32 -7.02
N ASN A 141 18.17 21.39 -7.55
CA ASN A 141 18.69 22.08 -8.72
C ASN A 141 19.98 22.77 -8.31
N TYR A 142 21.12 22.11 -8.55
CA TYR A 142 22.42 22.77 -8.51
C TYR A 142 22.46 23.80 -9.64
N GLU A 143 22.31 25.08 -9.32
CA GLU A 143 22.78 26.13 -10.22
C GLU A 143 24.29 25.99 -10.34
N LEU A 144 24.78 25.62 -11.53
CA LEU A 144 26.20 25.74 -11.88
C LEU A 144 26.58 27.22 -11.71
N ILE A 145 27.33 27.53 -10.64
CA ILE A 145 27.96 28.83 -10.47
C ILE A 145 28.82 29.04 -11.72
N GLY A 146 28.49 30.07 -12.51
CA GLY A 146 29.09 30.33 -13.81
C GLY A 146 30.62 30.42 -13.79
N ASP A 147 31.22 30.17 -14.96
CA ASP A 147 32.67 30.12 -15.16
C ASP A 147 33.38 31.30 -14.46
N VAL A 148 34.28 30.96 -13.54
CA VAL A 148 35.18 31.94 -12.90
C VAL A 148 36.35 32.16 -13.85
N ASP A 149 36.34 33.27 -14.60
CA ASP A 149 37.51 33.74 -15.33
C ASP A 149 38.61 34.14 -14.33
N ILE A 150 39.61 33.29 -14.17
CA ILE A 150 40.80 33.58 -13.37
C ILE A 150 41.78 34.36 -14.26
N GLU A 151 41.73 35.69 -14.22
CA GLU A 151 42.79 36.51 -14.78
C GLU A 151 44.07 36.38 -13.92
N THR A 152 45.04 35.63 -14.43
CA THR A 152 46.38 35.54 -13.82
C THR A 152 47.23 36.75 -14.25
N LYS A 153 47.37 37.74 -13.35
CA LYS A 153 48.39 38.79 -13.51
C LYS A 153 49.77 38.21 -13.18
N THR A 154 50.60 38.05 -14.20
CA THR A 154 52.04 37.82 -14.04
C THR A 154 52.71 39.13 -13.63
N VAL A 155 53.24 39.18 -12.41
CA VAL A 155 54.10 40.29 -11.96
C VAL A 155 55.55 39.88 -12.23
N THR A 156 56.16 40.50 -13.23
CA THR A 156 57.59 40.33 -13.52
C THR A 156 58.37 41.33 -12.66
N ASN A 157 59.09 40.85 -11.65
CA ASN A 157 60.07 41.68 -10.95
C ASN A 157 61.35 41.75 -11.80
N GLY A 158 61.70 42.96 -12.23
CA GLY A 158 62.99 43.28 -12.83
C GLY A 158 64.09 43.44 -11.80
#